data_AF-A0A660VTJ8-F1
#
_entry.id   AF-A0A660VTJ8-F1
#
_cell.length_a   1.000
_cell.length_b   1.000
_cell.length_c   1.000
_cell.angle_alpha   90.00
_cell.angle_beta   90.00
_cell.angle_gamma   90.00
#
_symmetry.space_group_name_H-M   'P 1'
#
loop_
_entity.id
_entity.type
_entity.pdbx_description
1 polymer ?
#
loop_
_entity_poly.entity_id
_entity_poly.type
_entity_poly.pdbx_seq_one_letter_code
_entity_poly.pdbx_strand_id
1 'polypeptide(L)'
;MALTDVIALAPPWLFGEGVGVVKRFFSASKDVTAEARRALFHLTVLFIAAGVLLALFRYLWRRIAFDTSRYIEYDLRETFFNHLLKLSPSFYDDARIGDLISRASYDIEMI
;
A
#
# COMPACT_ATOMS: atom_id res chain seq x y z
N MET A 1 -4.25 -0.63 6.24
CA MET A 1 -3.50 -1.91 6.12
C MET A 1 -4.39 -3.14 6.35
N ALA A 2 -5.11 -3.26 7.46
CA ALA A 2 -5.96 -4.45 7.73
C ALA A 2 -6.91 -4.85 6.57
N LEU A 3 -7.56 -3.89 5.90
CA LEU A 3 -8.48 -4.19 4.79
C LEU A 3 -7.77 -4.72 3.53
N THR A 4 -6.62 -4.14 3.16
CA THR A 4 -5.83 -4.64 2.02
C THR A 4 -5.21 -5.99 2.30
N ASP A 5 -4.89 -6.29 3.56
CA ASP A 5 -4.28 -7.56 3.96
C ASP A 5 -5.31 -8.70 3.93
N VAL A 6 -6.55 -8.42 4.34
CA VAL A 6 -7.68 -9.36 4.20
C VAL A 6 -7.99 -9.63 2.72
N ILE A 7 -8.00 -8.60 1.88
CA ILE A 7 -8.21 -8.76 0.42
C ILE A 7 -7.01 -9.50 -0.22
N ALA A 8 -5.78 -9.32 0.29
CA ALA A 8 -4.59 -9.99 -0.20
C ALA A 8 -4.53 -11.50 0.14
N LEU A 9 -5.37 -11.98 1.06
CA LEU A 9 -5.58 -13.40 1.34
C LEU A 9 -6.62 -14.06 0.41
N ALA A 10 -7.40 -13.25 -0.34
CA ALA A 10 -8.37 -13.76 -1.30
C ALA A 10 -7.72 -14.50 -2.49
N PRO A 11 -6.60 -14.05 -3.09
CA PRO A 11 -5.96 -14.73 -4.21
C PRO A 11 -5.50 -16.17 -3.87
N PRO A 12 -4.79 -16.45 -2.77
CA PRO A 12 -4.44 -17.83 -2.41
C PRO A 12 -5.66 -18.76 -2.26
N TRP A 13 -6.74 -18.26 -1.65
CA TRP A 13 -7.95 -19.04 -1.42
C TRP A 13 -8.73 -19.32 -2.72
N LEU A 14 -8.93 -18.28 -3.55
CA LEU A 14 -9.48 -18.41 -4.90
C LEU A 14 -8.61 -19.31 -5.77
N PHE A 15 -7.30 -19.31 -5.59
CA PHE A 15 -6.37 -20.11 -6.39
C PHE A 15 -6.46 -21.57 -5.99
N GLY A 16 -6.67 -21.85 -4.70
CA GLY A 16 -6.97 -23.18 -4.18
C GLY A 16 -8.28 -23.75 -4.74
N GLU A 17 -9.36 -22.97 -4.76
CA GLU A 17 -10.62 -23.40 -5.39
C GLU A 17 -10.46 -23.57 -6.91
N GLY A 18 -9.80 -22.63 -7.58
CA GLY A 18 -9.55 -22.68 -9.02
C GLY A 18 -8.73 -23.90 -9.44
N VAL A 19 -7.65 -24.19 -8.72
CA VAL A 19 -6.84 -25.41 -8.93
C VAL A 19 -7.63 -26.65 -8.57
N GLY A 20 -8.45 -26.64 -7.51
CA GLY A 20 -9.30 -27.76 -7.11
C GLY A 20 -10.32 -28.13 -8.19
N VAL A 21 -10.92 -27.13 -8.82
CA VAL A 21 -11.81 -27.29 -9.98
C VAL A 21 -11.06 -27.89 -11.16
N VAL A 22 -9.91 -27.31 -11.54
CA VAL A 22 -9.07 -27.84 -12.64
C VAL A 22 -8.62 -29.28 -12.37
N LYS A 23 -8.21 -29.60 -11.14
CA LYS A 23 -7.72 -30.93 -10.76
C LYS A 23 -8.84 -31.97 -10.78
N ARG A 24 -10.06 -31.62 -10.33
CA ARG A 24 -11.26 -32.47 -10.43
C ARG A 24 -11.69 -32.68 -11.88
N PHE A 25 -11.59 -31.66 -12.73
CA PHE A 25 -11.88 -31.79 -14.16
C PHE A 25 -10.86 -32.66 -14.90
N PHE A 26 -9.57 -32.49 -14.62
CA PHE A 26 -8.49 -33.32 -15.21
C PHE A 26 -8.52 -34.78 -14.74
N SER A 27 -9.08 -35.07 -13.56
CA SER A 27 -9.21 -36.44 -13.03
C SER A 27 -10.53 -37.12 -13.40
N ALA A 28 -11.52 -36.38 -13.92
CA ALA A 28 -12.84 -36.92 -14.28
C ALA A 28 -13.03 -37.22 -15.78
N SER A 29 -12.42 -36.48 -16.70
CA SER A 29 -12.65 -36.67 -18.15
C SER A 29 -11.43 -36.38 -19.01
N LYS A 30 -11.15 -37.26 -19.99
CA LYS A 30 -10.09 -37.11 -21.00
C LYS A 30 -10.47 -36.12 -22.12
N ASP A 31 -11.75 -35.77 -22.23
CA ASP A 31 -12.29 -34.82 -23.22
C ASP A 31 -12.87 -33.57 -22.54
N VAL A 32 -12.47 -32.39 -23.03
CA VAL A 32 -12.96 -31.08 -22.58
C VAL A 32 -14.34 -30.82 -23.19
N THR A 33 -15.40 -31.01 -22.39
CA THR A 33 -16.76 -30.63 -22.77
C THR A 33 -16.94 -29.10 -22.83
N ALA A 34 -17.89 -28.62 -23.65
CA ALA A 34 -18.12 -27.20 -23.88
C ALA A 34 -18.49 -26.43 -22.60
N GLU A 35 -19.12 -27.11 -21.65
CA GLU A 35 -19.50 -26.62 -20.33
C GLU A 35 -18.27 -26.32 -19.47
N ALA A 36 -17.27 -27.21 -19.48
CA ALA A 36 -16.02 -27.03 -18.74
C ALA A 36 -15.24 -25.81 -19.26
N ARG A 37 -15.21 -25.60 -20.58
CA ARG A 37 -14.58 -24.43 -21.19
C ARG A 37 -15.22 -23.11 -20.74
N ARG A 38 -16.56 -23.07 -20.61
CA ARG A 38 -17.27 -21.87 -20.11
C ARG A 38 -16.99 -21.60 -18.63
N ALA A 39 -16.93 -22.65 -17.81
CA ALA A 39 -16.61 -22.53 -16.38
C ALA A 39 -15.18 -22.01 -16.16
N LEU A 40 -14.20 -22.55 -16.88
CA LEU A 40 -12.81 -22.09 -16.81
C LEU A 40 -12.65 -20.64 -17.27
N PHE A 41 -13.36 -20.24 -18.33
CA PHE A 41 -13.36 -18.86 -18.79
C PHE A 41 -13.91 -17.88 -17.73
N HIS A 42 -15.05 -18.22 -17.11
CA HIS A 42 -15.62 -17.41 -16.02
C HIS A 42 -14.65 -17.28 -14.84
N LEU A 43 -14.04 -18.39 -14.41
CA LEU A 43 -13.08 -18.39 -13.31
C LEU A 43 -11.86 -17.52 -13.64
N THR A 44 -11.36 -17.59 -14.87
CA THR A 44 -10.21 -16.80 -15.34
C THR A 44 -10.53 -15.31 -15.33
N VAL A 45 -11.70 -14.91 -15.84
CA VAL A 45 -12.14 -13.51 -15.85
C VAL A 45 -12.29 -12.98 -14.42
N LEU A 46 -12.89 -13.77 -13.52
CA LEU A 46 -13.04 -13.40 -12.11
C LEU A 46 -11.67 -13.19 -11.44
N PHE A 47 -10.70 -14.05 -11.75
CA PHE A 47 -9.34 -13.95 -11.25
C PHE A 47 -8.64 -12.67 -11.68
N ILE A 48 -8.74 -12.34 -12.98
CA ILE A 48 -8.14 -11.13 -13.54
C ILE A 48 -8.80 -9.89 -12.92
N ALA A 49 -10.13 -9.87 -12.82
CA ALA A 49 -10.87 -8.77 -12.21
C ALA A 49 -10.47 -8.53 -10.74
N ALA A 50 -10.36 -9.61 -9.96
CA ALA A 50 -9.88 -9.54 -8.58
C ALA A 50 -8.44 -9.01 -8.48
N GLY A 51 -7.55 -9.45 -9.37
CA GLY A 51 -6.17 -8.96 -9.45
C GLY A 51 -6.07 -7.47 -9.77
N VAL A 52 -6.86 -6.99 -10.73
CA VAL A 52 -6.94 -5.57 -11.11
C VAL A 52 -7.45 -4.73 -9.94
N LEU A 53 -8.53 -5.17 -9.27
CA LEU A 53 -9.06 -4.47 -8.09
C LEU A 53 -8.01 -4.38 -6.98
N LEU A 54 -7.33 -5.49 -6.67
CA LEU A 54 -6.27 -5.50 -5.65
C LEU A 54 -5.13 -4.55 -6.01
N ALA A 55 -4.71 -4.52 -7.27
CA ALA A 55 -3.68 -3.60 -7.74
C ALA A 55 -4.11 -2.13 -7.59
N LEU A 56 -5.36 -1.82 -7.96
CA LEU A 56 -5.91 -0.48 -7.83
C LEU A 56 -5.98 -0.02 -6.37
N PHE A 57 -6.53 -0.85 -5.48
CA PHE A 57 -6.62 -0.53 -4.06
C PHE A 57 -5.24 -0.36 -3.42
N ARG A 58 -4.27 -1.22 -3.77
CA ARG A 58 -2.89 -1.06 -3.31
C ARG A 58 -2.25 0.24 -3.80
N TYR A 59 -2.49 0.59 -5.06
CA TYR A 59 -2.00 1.85 -5.62
C TYR A 59 -2.58 3.05 -4.88
N LEU A 60 -3.90 3.09 -4.69
CA LEU A 60 -4.58 4.17 -3.98
C LEU A 60 -4.12 4.29 -2.53
N TRP A 61 -4.06 3.16 -1.81
CA TRP A 61 -3.55 3.15 -0.43
C TRP A 61 -2.13 3.73 -0.36
N ARG A 62 -1.26 3.33 -1.28
CA ARG A 62 0.12 3.83 -1.34
C ARG A 62 0.15 5.32 -1.65
N ARG A 63 -0.62 5.78 -2.63
CA ARG A 63 -0.70 7.20 -2.99
C ARG A 63 -1.16 8.05 -1.81
N ILE A 64 -2.25 7.67 -1.14
CA ILE A 64 -2.76 8.41 0.02
C ILE A 64 -1.71 8.43 1.14
N ALA A 65 -1.09 7.30 1.47
CA ALA A 65 -0.08 7.25 2.52
C ALA A 65 1.12 8.18 2.25
N PHE A 66 1.64 8.17 1.01
CA PHE A 66 2.77 9.04 0.64
C PHE A 66 2.38 10.50 0.55
N ASP A 67 1.23 10.81 -0.06
CA ASP A 67 0.79 12.20 -0.21
C ASP A 67 0.49 12.80 1.18
N THR A 68 -0.20 12.07 2.08
CA THR A 68 -0.43 12.50 3.47
C THR A 68 0.86 12.65 4.26
N SER A 69 1.82 11.73 4.14
CA SER A 69 3.14 11.84 4.81
C SER A 69 3.85 13.13 4.40
N ARG A 70 3.86 13.47 3.11
CA ARG A 70 4.48 14.71 2.61
C ARG A 70 3.80 15.97 3.14
N TYR A 71 2.47 15.97 3.25
CA TYR A 71 1.75 17.10 3.85
C TYR A 71 2.11 17.29 5.32
N ILE A 72 2.21 16.19 6.07
CA ILE A 72 2.61 16.22 7.49
C ILE A 72 4.05 16.72 7.62
N GLU A 73 4.98 16.22 6.80
CA GLU A 73 6.39 16.66 6.78
C GLU A 73 6.50 18.18 6.51
N TYR A 74 5.72 18.68 5.55
CA TYR A 74 5.68 20.10 5.22
C TYR A 74 5.19 20.95 6.39
N ASP A 75 4.08 20.56 7.01
CA ASP A 75 3.47 21.27 8.14
C ASP A 75 4.38 21.29 9.38
N LEU A 76 5.07 20.16 9.66
CA LEU A 76 6.08 20.06 10.71
C LEU A 76 7.26 21.01 10.46
N ARG A 77 7.78 21.03 9.22
CA ARG A 77 8.90 21.91 8.85
C ARG A 77 8.50 23.39 8.96
N GLU A 78 7.30 23.74 8.51
CA GLU A 78 6.76 25.10 8.62
C GLU A 78 6.59 25.52 10.08
N THR A 79 5.95 24.69 10.89
CA THR A 79 5.72 24.96 12.32
C THR A 79 7.05 25.11 13.07
N PHE A 80 8.01 24.21 12.82
CA PHE A 80 9.34 24.26 13.41
C PHE A 80 10.08 25.54 13.04
N PHE A 81 10.11 25.90 11.75
CA PHE A 81 10.77 27.11 11.28
C PHE A 81 10.13 28.38 11.86
N ASN A 82 8.80 28.44 11.88
CA ASN A 82 8.05 29.55 12.48
C ASN A 82 8.30 29.68 14.00
N HIS A 83 8.52 28.57 14.69
CA HIS A 83 8.90 28.59 16.10
C HIS A 83 10.31 29.17 16.29
N LEU A 84 11.29 28.76 15.47
CA LEU A 84 12.65 29.30 15.52
C LEU A 84 12.65 30.83 15.34
N LEU A 85 11.90 31.35 14.37
CA LEU A 85 11.83 32.80 14.13
C LEU A 85 11.34 33.63 15.33
N LYS A 86 10.65 33.02 16.30
CA LYS A 86 10.13 33.70 17.50
C LYS A 86 11.07 33.62 18.70
N LEU A 87 12.16 32.85 18.62
CA LEU A 87 13.10 32.68 19.73
C LEU A 87 13.99 33.92 19.90
N SER A 88 14.36 34.20 21.15
CA SER A 88 15.23 35.33 21.47
C SER A 88 16.67 35.10 20.99
N PRO A 89 17.44 36.16 20.70
CA PRO A 89 18.85 36.04 20.32
C PRO A 89 19.69 35.22 21.32
N SER A 90 19.42 35.35 22.63
CA SER A 90 20.14 34.60 23.68
C SER A 90 20.01 33.08 23.58
N PHE A 91 18.92 32.58 22.98
CA PHE A 91 18.74 31.15 22.73
C PHE A 91 19.76 30.62 21.71
N TYR A 92 20.13 31.46 20.75
CA TYR A 92 21.06 31.11 19.67
C TYR A 92 22.53 31.21 20.09
N ASP A 93 22.80 31.84 21.24
CA ASP A 93 24.14 31.87 21.83
C ASP A 93 24.50 30.49 22.43
N ASP A 94 23.50 29.77 22.97
CA ASP A 94 23.68 28.43 23.57
C ASP A 94 23.43 27.28 22.56
N ALA A 95 22.54 27.47 21.57
CA ALA A 95 22.18 26.45 20.60
C ALA A 95 22.53 26.86 19.16
N ARG A 96 23.50 26.17 18.54
CA ARG A 96 23.89 26.40 17.14
C ARG A 96 22.74 26.05 16.20
N ILE A 97 22.34 27.01 15.37
CA ILE A 97 21.26 26.87 14.37
C ILE A 97 21.47 25.65 13.45
N GLY A 98 22.72 25.35 13.06
CA GLY A 98 23.05 24.20 12.21
C GLY A 98 22.75 22.85 12.87
N ASP A 99 23.01 22.72 14.18
CA ASP A 99 22.77 21.48 14.91
C ASP A 99 21.26 21.28 15.16
N LEU A 100 20.52 22.36 15.40
CA LEU A 100 19.07 22.37 15.52
C LEU A 100 18.38 21.92 14.23
N ILE A 101 18.79 22.48 13.08
CA ILE A 101 18.23 22.11 11.77
C ILE A 101 18.58 20.67 11.40
N SER A 102 19.81 20.23 11.71
CA SER A 102 20.25 18.86 11.41
C SER A 102 19.45 17.83 12.20
N ARG A 103 19.26 18.04 13.51
CA ARG A 103 18.43 17.15 14.34
C ARG A 103 16.97 17.16 13.90
N ALA A 104 16.39 18.33 13.74
CA ALA A 104 14.97 18.44 13.35
C ALA A 104 14.69 17.83 11.98
N SER A 105 15.60 17.98 11.01
CA SER A 105 15.44 17.36 9.68
C SER A 105 15.50 15.84 9.77
N TYR A 106 16.44 15.31 10.56
CA TYR A 106 16.58 13.86 10.76
C TYR A 106 15.37 13.27 11.48
N ASP A 107 14.86 13.95 12.51
CA ASP A 107 13.70 13.51 13.27
C ASP A 107 12.40 13.59 12.44
N ILE A 108 12.23 14.64 11.62
CA ILE A 108 11.08 14.78 10.71
C ILE A 108 11.10 13.72 9.60
N GLU A 109 12.28 13.35 9.09
CA GLU A 109 12.43 12.31 8.06
C GLU A 109 12.24 10.89 8.62
N MET A 110 12.45 10.69 9.93
CA MET A 110 12.23 9.40 10.61
C MET A 110 10.78 9.12 11.03
N ILE A 111 9.86 10.08 10.85
CA ILE A 111 8.42 9.96 11.17
C ILE A 111 7.62 9.50 9.95
#